data_AF-A0A194XRY7-F1
#
_entry.id   AF-A0A194XRY7-F1
#
_cell.length_a   1.000
_cell.length_b   1.000
_cell.length_c   1.000
_cell.angle_alpha   90.00
_cell.angle_beta   90.00
_cell.angle_gamma   90.00
#
_symmetry.space_group_name_H-M   'P 1'
#
loop_
_entity.id
_entity.type
_entity.pdbx_description
1 polymer ?
#
loop_
_entity_poly.entity_id
_entity_poly.type
_entity_poly.pdbx_seq_one_letter_code
_entity_poly.pdbx_strand_id
1 'polypeptide(L)'
;MATRSAGNEKSLGHGQKRQREDEPDFSNPTTLVTFIVGAEPNTEKFMVHKEVACFGSPVLDAALDRTSIEGDVLKYTMDSTTPRAFRLLVQWLYSRKLKVLQLRTLSESPTTTHQARVEAAQSEDESLAELWVLGRELCIPDLQNHVLDKIFAIYRFRSRIPFTTYHYIFKNTSGWCGLARYTIDFCLRYLEPACLEKHQIHFPRKLLVTLTMSFTKQRDLRVESGSAVLEDILPATYYESNNNDVILAANEEPEGIFE
;
A
#
# COMPACT_ATOMS: atom_id res chain seq x y z
N MET A 1 23.84 60.99 -13.30
CA MET A 1 22.38 61.29 -13.30
C MET A 1 21.83 60.87 -14.66
N ALA A 2 20.70 60.20 -14.85
CA ALA A 2 19.76 59.46 -14.01
C ALA A 2 18.67 58.95 -15.00
N THR A 3 18.23 57.68 -14.84
CA THR A 3 16.88 57.12 -15.15
C THR A 3 16.38 57.12 -16.61
N ARG A 4 15.60 56.17 -17.17
CA ARG A 4 14.81 54.96 -16.81
C ARG A 4 14.37 54.38 -18.19
N SER A 5 14.49 53.09 -18.51
CA SER A 5 13.67 51.91 -18.16
C SER A 5 12.33 51.74 -18.92
N ALA A 6 12.07 50.45 -19.24
CA ALA A 6 10.86 49.76 -19.74
C ALA A 6 10.67 49.69 -21.27
N GLY A 7 10.45 48.52 -21.89
CA GLY A 7 10.28 47.17 -21.34
C GLY A 7 10.05 46.11 -22.45
N ASN A 8 10.27 44.84 -22.05
CA ASN A 8 9.60 43.58 -22.43
C ASN A 8 9.44 43.23 -23.94
N GLU A 9 9.67 41.99 -24.39
CA GLU A 9 9.19 40.72 -23.85
C GLU A 9 10.21 39.57 -24.02
N LYS A 10 10.32 38.76 -22.96
CA LYS A 10 11.07 37.51 -22.91
C LYS A 10 10.20 36.39 -23.48
N SER A 11 10.74 35.65 -24.45
CA SER A 11 10.15 34.41 -24.96
C SER A 11 10.12 33.34 -23.85
N LEU A 12 8.94 32.78 -23.64
CA LEU A 12 8.62 31.74 -22.68
C LEU A 12 9.45 30.47 -22.87
N GLY A 13 9.97 29.97 -21.75
CA GLY A 13 10.71 28.73 -21.64
C GLY A 13 9.85 27.50 -21.96
N HIS A 14 10.41 26.63 -22.78
CA HIS A 14 9.94 25.25 -22.90
C HIS A 14 10.33 24.51 -21.61
N GLY A 15 9.34 24.24 -20.77
CA GLY A 15 9.46 23.25 -19.72
C GLY A 15 9.62 21.88 -20.36
N GLN A 16 10.85 21.38 -20.43
CA GLN A 16 11.11 19.99 -20.80
C GLN A 16 10.47 19.09 -19.74
N LYS A 17 9.36 18.44 -20.10
CA LYS A 17 8.93 17.21 -19.43
C LYS A 17 10.07 16.20 -19.61
N ARG A 18 10.79 15.89 -18.52
CA ARG A 18 11.71 14.75 -18.48
C ARG A 18 10.88 13.47 -18.69
N GLN A 19 10.86 12.96 -19.91
CA GLN A 19 10.46 11.58 -20.18
C GLN A 19 11.48 10.68 -19.47
N ARG A 20 11.04 9.90 -18.49
CA ARG A 20 11.87 8.84 -17.87
C ARG A 20 11.74 7.60 -18.74
N GLU A 21 12.44 7.57 -19.87
CA GLU A 21 12.41 6.44 -20.80
C GLU A 21 13.62 5.50 -20.69
N ASP A 22 14.72 5.90 -20.05
CA ASP A 22 15.89 5.04 -19.95
C ASP A 22 15.91 4.28 -18.62
N GLU A 23 15.85 2.95 -18.67
CA GLU A 23 16.15 2.06 -17.54
C GLU A 23 17.57 2.36 -16.97
N PRO A 24 17.89 1.96 -15.73
CA PRO A 24 19.26 2.10 -15.22
C PRO A 24 20.25 1.48 -16.21
N ASP A 25 21.20 2.28 -16.72
CA ASP A 25 22.17 1.85 -17.72
C ASP A 25 23.34 1.08 -17.11
N PHE A 26 23.44 1.05 -15.77
CA PHE A 26 24.50 0.40 -15.02
C PHE A 26 25.89 0.92 -15.43
N SER A 27 26.00 2.21 -15.72
CA SER A 27 27.26 2.87 -16.07
C SER A 27 28.31 2.76 -14.97
N ASN A 28 27.90 2.70 -13.70
CA ASN A 28 28.73 2.37 -12.54
C ASN A 28 28.06 1.28 -11.66
N PRO A 29 28.17 0.00 -12.07
CA PRO A 29 27.48 -1.10 -11.41
C PRO A 29 28.12 -1.47 -10.06
N THR A 30 29.26 -0.88 -9.71
CA THR A 30 29.95 -1.17 -8.44
C THR A 30 29.44 -0.34 -7.27
N THR A 31 28.69 0.74 -7.53
CA THR A 31 28.25 1.64 -6.47
C THR A 31 27.00 1.10 -5.78
N LEU A 32 27.17 0.66 -4.54
CA LEU A 32 26.10 0.16 -3.67
C LEU A 32 25.77 1.13 -2.54
N VAL A 33 24.49 1.17 -2.16
CA VAL A 33 23.97 1.84 -0.99
C VAL A 33 23.56 0.79 0.03
N THR A 34 23.99 0.95 1.28
CA THR A 34 23.52 0.13 2.40
C THR A 34 22.34 0.83 3.07
N PHE A 35 21.14 0.31 2.87
CA PHE A 35 19.95 0.72 3.59
C PHE A 35 19.89 0.01 4.94
N ILE A 36 19.68 0.76 6.03
CA ILE A 36 19.46 0.24 7.38
C ILE A 36 17.99 0.47 7.70
N VAL A 37 17.20 -0.61 7.75
CA VAL A 37 15.73 -0.53 7.75
C VAL A 37 15.16 -1.13 9.01
N GLY A 38 14.17 -0.46 9.60
CA GLY A 38 13.49 -0.88 10.82
C GLY A 38 13.87 -0.03 12.02
N ALA A 39 13.11 -0.17 13.10
CA ALA A 39 13.43 0.44 14.38
C ALA A 39 14.41 -0.45 15.16
N GLU A 40 15.37 0.17 15.87
CA GLU A 40 16.26 -0.57 16.76
C GLU A 40 15.48 -1.31 17.88
N PRO A 41 15.93 -2.51 18.29
CA PRO A 41 17.12 -3.24 17.84
C PRO A 41 16.88 -4.10 16.57
N ASN A 42 15.67 -4.09 16.00
CA ASN A 42 15.24 -4.99 14.93
C ASN A 42 15.50 -4.41 13.52
N THR A 43 16.74 -3.97 13.28
CA THR A 43 17.15 -3.43 11.98
C THR A 43 17.68 -4.52 11.04
N GLU A 44 17.39 -4.39 9.74
CA GLU A 44 17.93 -5.25 8.67
C GLU A 44 18.70 -4.39 7.66
N LYS A 45 19.80 -4.93 7.11
CA LYS A 45 20.64 -4.23 6.12
C LYS A 45 20.35 -4.73 4.71
N PHE A 46 20.15 -3.81 3.78
CA PHE A 46 19.94 -4.11 2.38
C PHE A 46 20.96 -3.39 1.50
N MET A 47 21.63 -4.11 0.60
CA MET A 47 22.52 -3.50 -0.39
C MET A 47 21.77 -3.35 -1.72
N VAL A 48 21.68 -2.13 -2.23
CA VAL A 48 21.00 -1.81 -3.49
C VAL A 48 21.92 -0.96 -4.35
N HIS A 49 21.95 -1.19 -5.66
CA HIS A 49 22.70 -0.35 -6.60
C HIS A 49 22.19 1.10 -6.50
N LYS A 50 23.12 2.05 -6.33
CA LYS A 50 22.78 3.48 -6.21
C LYS A 50 21.91 3.91 -7.38
N GLU A 51 22.31 3.57 -8.60
CA GLU A 51 21.58 3.93 -9.83
C GLU A 51 20.15 3.38 -9.84
N VAL A 52 19.94 2.14 -9.40
CA VAL A 52 18.60 1.53 -9.31
C VAL A 52 17.73 2.27 -8.28
N ALA A 53 18.30 2.62 -7.13
CA ALA A 53 17.60 3.37 -6.08
C ALA A 53 17.24 4.80 -6.51
N CYS A 54 18.21 5.55 -7.07
CA CYS A 54 18.04 6.90 -7.58
C CYS A 54 17.02 6.95 -8.73
N PHE A 55 17.13 6.04 -9.70
CA PHE A 55 16.19 5.94 -10.80
C PHE A 55 14.75 5.69 -10.32
N GLY A 56 14.60 4.76 -9.37
CA GLY A 56 13.30 4.35 -8.85
C GLY A 56 12.62 5.37 -7.94
N SER A 57 13.37 6.30 -7.32
CA SER A 57 12.82 7.26 -6.36
C SER A 57 13.48 8.64 -6.47
N PRO A 58 12.72 9.71 -6.77
CA PRO A 58 13.23 11.08 -6.70
C PRO A 58 13.77 11.49 -5.33
N VAL A 59 13.22 10.89 -4.25
CA VAL A 59 13.66 11.17 -2.88
C VAL A 59 15.03 10.55 -2.63
N LEU A 60 15.23 9.30 -3.05
CA LEU A 60 16.54 8.63 -2.95
C LEU A 60 17.57 9.28 -3.87
N ASP A 61 17.18 9.69 -5.08
CA ASP A 61 18.00 10.46 -6.01
C ASP A 61 18.58 11.71 -5.34
N ALA A 62 17.69 12.55 -4.80
CA ALA A 62 18.09 13.78 -4.12
C ALA A 62 18.92 13.55 -2.85
N ALA A 63 18.65 12.47 -2.11
CA ALA A 63 19.36 12.14 -0.89
C ALA A 63 20.77 11.59 -1.15
N LEU A 64 20.90 10.69 -2.13
CA LEU A 64 22.12 9.94 -2.40
C LEU A 64 23.12 10.68 -3.30
N ASP A 65 22.66 11.70 -4.02
CA ASP A 65 23.53 12.59 -4.79
C ASP A 65 24.30 13.58 -3.92
N ARG A 66 23.77 13.92 -2.73
CA ARG A 66 24.44 14.84 -1.79
C ARG A 66 25.48 14.17 -0.90
N THR A 67 25.42 12.85 -0.78
CA THR A 67 26.22 12.06 0.18
C THR A 67 27.52 11.50 -0.42
N SER A 68 27.85 11.82 -1.66
CA SER A 68 29.05 11.32 -2.34
C SER A 68 30.25 12.26 -2.11
N ILE A 69 30.86 12.20 -0.92
CA ILE A 69 32.22 12.71 -0.71
C ILE A 69 33.10 11.51 -0.35
N GLU A 70 34.03 11.20 -1.26
CA GLU A 70 35.18 10.30 -1.18
C GLU A 70 35.26 9.32 0.00
N GLY A 71 35.05 8.03 -0.29
CA GLY A 71 35.68 6.93 0.45
C GLY A 71 34.79 6.12 1.41
N ASP A 72 33.61 6.61 1.77
CA ASP A 72 32.73 5.91 2.72
C ASP A 72 31.63 5.06 2.06
N VAL A 73 31.28 3.96 2.73
CA VAL A 73 30.11 3.13 2.39
C VAL A 73 28.87 4.01 2.51
N LEU A 74 28.20 4.25 1.38
CA LEU A 74 26.99 5.05 1.31
C LEU A 74 25.86 4.37 2.10
N LYS A 75 25.43 4.98 3.21
CA LYS A 75 24.40 4.44 4.11
C LYS A 75 23.16 5.31 4.12
N TYR A 76 21.99 4.69 4.19
CA TYR A 76 20.70 5.39 4.32
C TYR A 76 19.81 4.67 5.34
N THR A 77 19.39 5.37 6.40
CA THR A 77 18.60 4.77 7.49
C THR A 77 17.11 5.09 7.33
N MET A 78 16.26 4.10 7.56
CA MET A 78 14.79 4.21 7.48
C MET A 78 14.14 3.49 8.66
N ASP A 79 13.77 4.26 9.69
CA ASP A 79 13.09 3.77 10.90
C ASP A 79 11.56 3.72 10.75
N SER A 80 11.00 4.52 9.83
CA SER A 80 9.57 4.60 9.54
C SER A 80 8.99 3.36 8.83
N THR A 81 9.85 2.48 8.31
CA THR A 81 9.44 1.33 7.50
C THR A 81 9.99 0.02 8.05
N THR A 82 9.45 -1.08 7.56
CA THR A 82 9.78 -2.42 8.03
C THR A 82 10.66 -3.16 7.01
N PRO A 83 11.47 -4.14 7.46
CA PRO A 83 12.25 -4.95 6.53
C PRO A 83 11.39 -5.72 5.52
N ARG A 84 10.18 -6.16 5.91
CA ARG A 84 9.24 -6.86 5.01
C ARG A 84 8.73 -5.98 3.87
N ALA A 85 8.39 -4.72 4.15
CA ALA A 85 7.98 -3.77 3.13
C ALA A 85 9.17 -3.39 2.24
N PHE A 86 10.35 -3.19 2.83
CA PHE A 86 11.54 -2.82 2.07
C PHE A 86 12.01 -3.94 1.12
N ARG A 87 11.88 -5.23 1.51
CA ARG A 87 12.13 -6.35 0.59
C ARG A 87 11.27 -6.29 -0.66
N LEU A 88 9.99 -5.93 -0.53
CA LEU A 88 9.11 -5.75 -1.67
C LEU A 88 9.46 -4.51 -2.50
N LEU A 89 9.91 -3.43 -1.86
CA LEU A 89 10.44 -2.26 -2.57
C LEU A 89 11.65 -2.66 -3.42
N VAL A 90 12.62 -3.37 -2.85
CA VAL A 90 13.79 -3.86 -3.60
C VAL A 90 13.34 -4.73 -4.77
N GLN A 91 12.40 -5.65 -4.57
CA GLN A 91 11.83 -6.44 -5.64
C GLN A 91 11.25 -5.55 -6.77
N TRP A 92 10.49 -4.53 -6.41
CA TRP A 92 9.91 -3.58 -7.36
C TRP A 92 10.98 -2.79 -8.12
N LEU A 93 11.98 -2.25 -7.41
CA LEU A 93 13.03 -1.43 -8.01
C LEU A 93 13.78 -2.18 -9.12
N TYR A 94 14.06 -3.47 -8.92
CA TYR A 94 14.75 -4.29 -9.91
C TYR A 94 13.85 -4.87 -11.00
N SER A 95 12.63 -5.29 -10.66
CA SER A 95 11.81 -6.12 -11.56
C SER A 95 10.54 -5.46 -12.07
N ARG A 96 10.17 -4.30 -11.50
CA ARG A 96 8.87 -3.64 -11.69
C ARG A 96 7.67 -4.57 -11.48
N LYS A 97 7.85 -5.60 -10.64
CA LYS A 97 6.87 -6.65 -10.36
C LYS A 97 6.90 -7.01 -8.87
N LEU A 98 5.74 -7.29 -8.30
CA LEU A 98 5.59 -7.83 -6.96
C LEU A 98 5.16 -9.30 -7.02
N LYS A 99 5.84 -10.15 -6.25
CA LYS A 99 5.50 -11.58 -6.10
C LYS A 99 4.57 -11.70 -4.90
N VAL A 100 3.28 -11.87 -5.17
CA VAL A 100 2.23 -11.96 -4.15
C VAL A 100 1.80 -13.41 -3.99
N LEU A 101 2.05 -13.99 -2.82
CA LEU A 101 1.74 -15.37 -2.44
C LEU A 101 0.24 -15.66 -2.49
N GLN A 102 -0.59 -14.74 -2.00
CA GLN A 102 -2.04 -14.91 -1.96
C GLN A 102 -2.69 -14.99 -3.34
N LEU A 103 -1.99 -14.55 -4.39
CA LEU A 103 -2.46 -14.59 -5.79
C LEU A 103 -1.84 -15.73 -6.61
N ARG A 104 -1.02 -16.59 -5.99
CA ARG A 104 -0.46 -17.77 -6.68
C ARG A 104 -1.53 -18.84 -6.89
N THR A 105 -1.44 -19.57 -7.99
CA THR A 105 -2.31 -20.70 -8.30
C THR A 105 -2.09 -21.85 -7.30
N LEU A 106 -3.15 -22.61 -7.02
CA LEU A 106 -3.14 -23.71 -6.04
C LEU A 106 -2.02 -24.73 -6.26
N SER A 107 -1.52 -24.91 -7.50
CA SER A 107 -0.41 -25.82 -7.83
C SER A 107 0.96 -25.35 -7.35
N GLU A 108 1.08 -24.09 -6.90
CA GLU A 108 2.35 -23.50 -6.44
C GLU A 108 2.42 -23.36 -4.92
N SER A 109 1.38 -23.78 -4.19
CA SER A 109 1.36 -23.66 -2.73
C SER A 109 2.26 -24.73 -2.12
N PRO A 110 3.26 -24.35 -1.31
CA PRO A 110 4.05 -25.32 -0.56
C PRO A 110 3.14 -26.10 0.40
N THR A 111 3.56 -27.32 0.74
CA THR A 111 2.98 -28.20 1.77
C THR A 111 3.17 -27.58 3.15
N THR A 112 2.42 -26.52 3.46
CA THR A 112 2.43 -25.84 4.75
C THR A 112 1.09 -26.01 5.46
N THR A 113 1.13 -25.99 6.80
CA THR A 113 -0.06 -26.09 7.65
C THR A 113 -1.03 -24.94 7.37
N HIS A 114 -2.32 -25.13 7.68
CA HIS A 114 -3.33 -24.06 7.54
C HIS A 114 -2.91 -22.79 8.27
N GLN A 115 -2.44 -22.93 9.51
CA GLN A 115 -1.96 -21.84 10.34
C GLN A 115 -0.84 -21.04 9.68
N ALA A 116 0.19 -21.71 9.16
CA ALA A 116 1.30 -21.05 8.47
C ALA A 116 0.84 -20.29 7.21
N ARG A 117 -0.21 -20.77 6.53
CA ARG A 117 -0.81 -20.06 5.37
C ARG A 117 -1.57 -18.81 5.79
N VAL A 118 -2.27 -18.85 6.93
CA VAL A 118 -2.98 -17.68 7.48
C VAL A 118 -1.97 -16.61 7.91
N GLU A 119 -0.93 -16.99 8.63
CA GLU A 119 0.14 -16.07 9.06
C GLU A 119 0.88 -15.45 7.87
N ALA A 120 1.20 -16.26 6.85
CA ALA A 120 1.82 -15.75 5.63
C ALA A 120 0.93 -14.75 4.88
N ALA A 121 -0.39 -15.01 4.81
CA ALA A 121 -1.33 -14.09 4.20
C ALA A 121 -1.43 -12.77 4.97
N GLN A 122 -1.57 -12.83 6.30
CA GLN A 122 -1.61 -11.63 7.15
C GLN A 122 -0.32 -10.81 7.03
N SER A 123 0.84 -11.48 7.07
CA SER A 123 2.13 -10.83 6.90
C SER A 123 2.27 -10.14 5.53
N GLU A 124 1.74 -10.77 4.48
CA GLU A 124 1.72 -10.19 3.14
C GLU A 124 0.78 -8.97 3.03
N ASP A 125 -0.41 -9.04 3.62
CA ASP A 125 -1.36 -7.92 3.65
C ASP A 125 -0.76 -6.69 4.37
N GLU A 126 -0.09 -6.91 5.50
CA GLU A 126 0.65 -5.85 6.21
C GLU A 126 1.79 -5.29 5.36
N SER A 127 2.59 -6.17 4.73
CA SER A 127 3.72 -5.78 3.88
C SER A 127 3.27 -4.91 2.71
N LEU A 128 2.13 -5.21 2.09
CA LEU A 128 1.57 -4.43 0.98
C LEU A 128 1.08 -3.05 1.47
N ALA A 129 0.38 -2.98 2.61
CA ALA A 129 -0.07 -1.71 3.16
C ALA A 129 1.12 -0.80 3.55
N GLU A 130 2.15 -1.37 4.17
CA GLU A 130 3.40 -0.68 4.50
C GLU A 130 4.16 -0.23 3.26
N LEU A 131 4.25 -1.08 2.24
CA LEU A 131 4.89 -0.73 0.96
C LEU A 131 4.17 0.41 0.25
N TRP A 132 2.84 0.47 0.33
CA TRP A 132 2.09 1.59 -0.23
C TRP A 132 2.43 2.92 0.45
N VAL A 133 2.58 2.91 1.78
CA VAL A 133 2.99 4.09 2.56
C VAL A 133 4.45 4.46 2.25
N LEU A 134 5.34 3.47 2.17
CA LEU A 134 6.73 3.66 1.77
C LEU A 134 6.86 4.25 0.36
N GLY A 135 6.06 3.76 -0.59
CA GLY A 135 5.99 4.33 -1.93
C GLY A 135 5.54 5.80 -1.94
N ARG A 136 4.71 6.21 -0.99
CA ARG A 136 4.36 7.61 -0.78
C ARG A 136 5.56 8.43 -0.30
N GLU A 137 6.24 7.93 0.73
CA GLU A 137 7.39 8.57 1.36
C GLU A 137 8.52 8.78 0.36
N LEU A 138 8.75 7.78 -0.50
CA LEU A 138 9.79 7.81 -1.52
C LEU A 138 9.34 8.43 -2.86
N CYS A 139 8.13 8.98 -2.94
CA CYS A 139 7.56 9.56 -4.15
C CYS A 139 7.61 8.62 -5.37
N ILE A 140 7.05 7.40 -5.23
CA ILE A 140 6.98 6.37 -6.27
C ILE A 140 5.50 6.06 -6.61
N PRO A 141 4.79 6.92 -7.37
CA PRO A 141 3.35 6.72 -7.65
C PRO A 141 3.03 5.41 -8.37
N ASP A 142 3.88 4.97 -9.30
CA ASP A 142 3.68 3.73 -10.05
C ASP A 142 3.67 2.50 -9.12
N LEU A 143 4.54 2.51 -8.10
CA LEU A 143 4.54 1.48 -7.07
C LEU A 143 3.24 1.53 -6.27
N GLN A 144 2.79 2.72 -5.85
CA GLN A 144 1.56 2.86 -5.09
C GLN A 144 0.34 2.31 -5.84
N ASN A 145 0.24 2.61 -7.14
CA ASN A 145 -0.82 2.10 -8.01
C ASN A 145 -0.73 0.59 -8.15
N HIS A 146 0.47 0.06 -8.42
CA HIS A 146 0.67 -1.39 -8.55
C HIS A 146 0.34 -2.15 -7.27
N VAL A 147 0.69 -1.59 -6.10
CA VAL A 147 0.34 -2.16 -4.79
C VAL A 147 -1.18 -2.15 -4.58
N LEU A 148 -1.87 -1.06 -4.95
CA LEU A 148 -3.33 -1.02 -4.91
C LEU A 148 -3.96 -2.08 -5.79
N ASP A 149 -3.44 -2.31 -7.00
CA ASP A 149 -3.95 -3.36 -7.89
C ASP A 149 -3.79 -4.76 -7.27
N LYS A 150 -2.67 -5.02 -6.58
CA LYS A 150 -2.45 -6.28 -5.87
C LYS A 150 -3.40 -6.45 -4.69
N ILE A 151 -3.53 -5.43 -3.86
CA ILE A 151 -4.48 -5.39 -2.74
C ILE A 151 -5.91 -5.62 -3.25
N PHE A 152 -6.30 -4.95 -4.34
CA PHE A 152 -7.60 -5.13 -4.97
C PHE A 152 -7.83 -6.58 -5.42
N ALA A 153 -6.86 -7.16 -6.12
CA ALA A 153 -6.97 -8.54 -6.58
C ALA A 153 -7.12 -9.53 -5.42
N ILE A 154 -6.37 -9.34 -4.32
CA ILE A 154 -6.46 -10.18 -3.12
C ILE A 154 -7.87 -10.06 -2.52
N TYR A 155 -8.35 -8.85 -2.29
CA TYR A 155 -9.64 -8.63 -1.62
C TYR A 155 -10.82 -9.08 -2.47
N ARG A 156 -10.73 -8.94 -3.80
CA ARG A 156 -11.73 -9.50 -4.71
C ARG A 156 -11.75 -11.03 -4.65
N PHE A 157 -10.61 -11.67 -4.47
CA PHE A 157 -10.50 -13.12 -4.40
C PHE A 157 -10.91 -13.69 -3.02
N ARG A 158 -10.63 -12.97 -1.93
CA ARG A 158 -10.86 -13.42 -0.56
C ARG A 158 -12.11 -12.85 0.11
N SER A 159 -12.71 -11.83 -0.49
CA SER A 159 -13.87 -11.08 0.04
C SER A 159 -13.67 -10.53 1.46
N ARG A 160 -12.43 -10.24 1.86
CA ARG A 160 -12.12 -9.70 3.20
C ARG A 160 -10.85 -8.87 3.21
N ILE A 161 -10.79 -7.93 4.16
CA ILE A 161 -9.59 -7.17 4.55
C ILE A 161 -9.28 -7.55 6.00
N PRO A 162 -8.04 -7.93 6.35
CA PRO A 162 -7.68 -8.22 7.74
C PRO A 162 -7.84 -6.99 8.65
N PHE A 163 -8.23 -7.22 9.91
CA PHE A 163 -8.41 -6.14 10.87
C PHE A 163 -7.11 -5.35 11.15
N THR A 164 -5.98 -6.05 11.25
CA THR A 164 -4.66 -5.41 11.44
C THR A 164 -4.33 -4.44 10.31
N THR A 165 -4.69 -4.78 9.08
CA THR A 165 -4.52 -3.94 7.90
C THR A 165 -5.37 -2.67 7.97
N TYR A 166 -6.63 -2.73 8.44
CA TYR A 166 -7.43 -1.52 8.69
C TYR A 166 -6.73 -0.60 9.69
N HIS A 167 -6.28 -1.13 10.82
CA HIS A 167 -5.59 -0.35 11.84
C HIS A 167 -4.34 0.32 11.28
N TYR A 168 -3.51 -0.42 10.54
CA TYR A 168 -2.32 0.13 9.91
C TYR A 168 -2.67 1.27 8.94
N ILE A 169 -3.62 1.04 8.01
CA ILE A 169 -3.99 2.04 7.00
C ILE A 169 -4.47 3.32 7.67
N PHE A 170 -5.41 3.25 8.60
CA PHE A 170 -6.01 4.45 9.19
C PHE A 170 -5.11 5.17 10.20
N LYS A 171 -4.09 4.48 10.74
CA LYS A 171 -3.01 5.05 11.55
C LYS A 171 -2.00 5.80 10.68
N ASN A 172 -1.56 5.22 9.56
CA ASN A 172 -0.46 5.73 8.75
C ASN A 172 -0.91 6.58 7.54
N THR A 173 -2.22 6.79 7.37
CA THR A 173 -2.75 7.58 6.27
C THR A 173 -3.79 8.62 6.70
N SER A 174 -3.91 9.69 5.90
CA SER A 174 -5.05 10.61 6.01
C SER A 174 -6.28 9.97 5.37
N GLY A 175 -7.48 10.30 5.87
CA GLY A 175 -8.72 9.60 5.51
C GLY A 175 -9.15 9.68 4.03
N TRP A 176 -8.40 10.38 3.18
CA TRP A 176 -8.70 10.57 1.76
C TRP A 176 -7.54 10.25 0.81
N CYS A 177 -6.47 9.61 1.28
CA CYS A 177 -5.44 9.11 0.37
C CYS A 177 -5.94 7.88 -0.42
N GLY A 178 -5.25 7.52 -1.51
CA GLY A 178 -5.68 6.43 -2.41
C GLY A 178 -6.03 5.13 -1.68
N LEU A 179 -5.15 4.65 -0.78
CA LEU A 179 -5.38 3.43 -0.01
C LEU A 179 -6.55 3.51 0.98
N ALA A 180 -6.66 4.61 1.74
CA ALA A 180 -7.77 4.80 2.67
C ALA A 180 -9.11 4.90 1.93
N ARG A 181 -9.17 5.68 0.84
CA ARG A 181 -10.35 5.82 -0.01
C ARG A 181 -10.77 4.48 -0.59
N TYR A 182 -9.83 3.72 -1.14
CA TYR A 182 -10.10 2.39 -1.66
C TYR A 182 -10.68 1.46 -0.58
N THR A 183 -10.10 1.49 0.62
CA THR A 183 -10.58 0.67 1.75
C THR A 183 -12.01 1.04 2.14
N ILE A 184 -12.34 2.33 2.19
CA ILE A 184 -13.70 2.82 2.45
C ILE A 184 -14.66 2.35 1.35
N ASP A 185 -14.29 2.53 0.08
CA ASP A 185 -15.09 2.11 -1.06
C ASP A 185 -15.32 0.60 -1.10
N PHE A 186 -14.34 -0.19 -0.65
CA PHE A 186 -14.48 -1.63 -0.48
C PHE A 186 -15.49 -1.96 0.62
N CYS A 187 -15.34 -1.37 1.81
CA CYS A 187 -16.27 -1.58 2.91
C CYS A 187 -17.70 -1.20 2.53
N LEU A 188 -17.92 -0.08 1.86
CA LEU A 188 -19.26 0.36 1.43
C LEU A 188 -19.93 -0.62 0.47
N ARG A 189 -19.17 -1.44 -0.28
CA ARG A 189 -19.71 -2.39 -1.26
C ARG A 189 -19.82 -3.82 -0.74
N TYR A 190 -18.90 -4.22 0.13
CA TYR A 190 -18.71 -5.64 0.46
C TYR A 190 -18.73 -5.94 1.97
N LEU A 191 -18.71 -4.93 2.85
CA LEU A 191 -18.78 -5.18 4.29
C LEU A 191 -20.22 -5.49 4.71
N GLU A 192 -20.45 -6.71 5.19
CA GLU A 192 -21.75 -7.13 5.68
C GLU A 192 -22.08 -6.51 7.05
N PRO A 193 -23.34 -6.07 7.28
CA PRO A 193 -23.75 -5.53 8.57
C PRO A 193 -23.50 -6.47 9.76
N ALA A 194 -23.70 -7.78 9.58
CA ALA A 194 -23.45 -8.78 10.61
C ALA A 194 -21.97 -8.84 11.05
N CYS A 195 -21.04 -8.63 10.10
CA CYS A 195 -19.61 -8.57 10.40
C CYS A 195 -19.29 -7.33 11.25
N LEU A 196 -19.92 -6.19 10.94
CA LEU A 196 -19.74 -4.95 11.69
C LEU A 196 -20.26 -5.10 13.13
N GLU A 197 -21.43 -5.71 13.32
CA GLU A 197 -22.03 -5.94 14.64
C GLU A 197 -21.16 -6.87 15.50
N LYS A 198 -20.74 -8.01 14.93
CA LYS A 198 -19.94 -9.02 15.65
C LYS A 198 -18.53 -8.55 15.98
N HIS A 199 -17.91 -7.75 15.11
CA HIS A 199 -16.49 -7.41 15.20
C HIS A 199 -16.22 -5.90 15.38
N GLN A 200 -17.19 -5.11 15.87
CA GLN A 200 -17.09 -3.66 16.01
C GLN A 200 -15.81 -3.17 16.71
N ILE A 201 -15.30 -3.93 17.69
CA ILE A 201 -14.09 -3.57 18.46
C ILE A 201 -12.80 -3.61 17.63
N HIS A 202 -12.80 -4.35 16.52
CA HIS A 202 -11.63 -4.51 15.64
C HIS A 202 -11.62 -3.50 14.49
N PHE A 203 -12.65 -2.68 14.35
CA PHE A 203 -12.68 -1.62 13.36
C PHE A 203 -12.10 -0.33 13.95
N PRO A 204 -11.12 0.32 13.27
CA PRO A 204 -10.63 1.61 13.71
C PRO A 204 -11.77 2.64 13.77
N ARG A 205 -11.89 3.37 14.89
CA ARG A 205 -12.92 4.42 15.07
C ARG A 205 -12.97 5.39 13.87
N LYS A 206 -11.81 5.75 13.32
CA LYS A 206 -11.70 6.65 12.15
C LYS A 206 -12.36 6.05 10.90
N LEU A 207 -12.25 4.74 10.68
CA LEU A 207 -12.93 4.06 9.58
C LEU A 207 -14.45 4.11 9.78
N LEU A 208 -14.93 3.75 10.98
CA LEU A 208 -16.37 3.76 11.30
C LEU A 208 -16.99 5.15 11.10
N VAL A 209 -16.37 6.19 11.64
CA VAL A 209 -16.81 7.58 11.45
C VAL A 209 -16.84 7.95 9.96
N THR A 210 -15.81 7.55 9.20
CA THR A 210 -15.72 7.88 7.77
C THR A 210 -16.79 7.14 6.94
N LEU A 211 -17.09 5.89 7.27
CA LEU A 211 -18.18 5.12 6.65
C LEU A 211 -19.52 5.80 6.92
N THR A 212 -19.82 6.14 8.18
CA THR A 212 -21.06 6.83 8.55
C THR A 212 -21.20 8.16 7.80
N MET A 213 -20.13 8.97 7.76
CA MET A 213 -20.14 10.22 6.99
C MET A 213 -20.40 10.00 5.50
N SER A 214 -19.86 8.92 4.92
CA SER A 214 -20.05 8.58 3.51
C SER A 214 -21.48 8.14 3.21
N PHE A 215 -22.10 7.35 4.10
CA PHE A 215 -23.51 6.98 4.01
C PHE A 215 -24.42 8.20 4.11
N THR A 216 -24.17 9.10 5.06
CA THR A 216 -24.96 10.35 5.19
C THR A 216 -24.90 11.18 3.92
N LYS A 217 -23.71 11.37 3.34
CA LYS A 217 -23.54 12.09 2.06
C LYS A 217 -24.30 11.43 0.90
N GLN A 218 -24.23 10.10 0.78
CA GLN A 218 -24.96 9.39 -0.27
C GLN A 218 -26.48 9.52 -0.11
N ARG A 219 -26.97 9.49 1.13
CA ARG A 219 -28.38 9.72 1.43
C ARG A 219 -28.81 11.14 1.03
N ASP A 220 -28.04 12.15 1.44
CA ASP A 220 -28.38 13.55 1.16
C ASP A 220 -28.38 13.82 -0.36
N LEU A 221 -27.42 13.26 -1.10
CA LEU A 221 -27.40 13.32 -2.58
C LEU A 221 -28.64 12.65 -3.22
N ARG A 222 -29.13 11.53 -2.68
CA ARG A 222 -30.35 10.87 -3.19
C ARG A 222 -31.61 11.69 -2.94
N VAL A 223 -31.68 12.38 -1.79
CA VAL A 223 -32.77 13.30 -1.44
C VAL A 223 -32.78 14.51 -2.39
N GLU A 224 -31.61 15.11 -2.66
CA GLU A 224 -31.48 16.22 -3.61
C GLU A 224 -31.76 15.81 -5.06
N SER A 225 -31.44 14.56 -5.43
CA SER A 225 -31.66 14.03 -6.78
C SER A 225 -33.11 13.54 -7.03
N GLY A 226 -34.00 13.61 -6.03
CA GLY A 226 -35.39 13.13 -6.14
C GLY A 226 -35.54 11.61 -6.33
N SER A 227 -34.47 10.84 -6.14
CA SER A 227 -34.45 9.38 -6.33
C SER A 227 -34.82 8.68 -5.02
N ALA A 228 -36.10 8.69 -4.67
CA ALA A 228 -36.65 7.84 -3.62
C ALA A 228 -36.94 6.44 -4.17
N VAL A 229 -35.92 5.58 -4.29
CA VAL A 229 -36.12 4.14 -4.46
C VAL A 229 -35.32 3.42 -3.39
N LEU A 230 -36.05 2.76 -2.49
CA LEU A 230 -35.55 2.01 -1.33
C LEU A 230 -35.39 0.51 -1.63
N GLU A 231 -35.50 0.11 -2.91
CA GLU A 231 -35.39 -1.27 -3.38
C GLU A 231 -34.39 -1.30 -4.52
N ASP A 232 -33.20 -1.86 -4.27
CA ASP A 232 -32.27 -2.45 -5.26
C ASP A 232 -30.82 -2.46 -4.74
N ILE A 233 -30.62 -2.94 -3.52
CA ILE A 233 -29.35 -3.58 -3.16
C ILE A 233 -29.71 -4.96 -2.64
N LEU A 234 -29.62 -5.94 -3.54
CA LEU A 234 -28.96 -7.25 -3.36
C LEU A 234 -29.53 -8.27 -4.37
N PRO A 235 -28.73 -8.79 -5.33
CA PRO A 235 -28.92 -10.16 -5.78
C PRO A 235 -28.25 -11.06 -4.73
N ALA A 236 -29.07 -11.68 -3.89
CA ALA A 236 -28.68 -12.68 -2.89
C ALA A 236 -28.25 -14.04 -3.49
N THR A 237 -28.00 -14.14 -4.79
CA THR A 237 -27.96 -15.44 -5.48
C THR A 237 -26.57 -15.93 -5.91
N TYR A 238 -25.48 -15.38 -5.38
CA TYR A 238 -24.12 -15.82 -5.75
C TYR A 238 -23.29 -16.47 -4.63
N TYR A 239 -23.74 -16.50 -3.37
CA TYR A 239 -22.87 -16.87 -2.24
C TYR A 239 -23.06 -18.26 -1.63
N GLU A 240 -23.99 -19.08 -2.13
CA GLU A 240 -24.22 -20.42 -1.56
C GLU A 240 -23.19 -21.48 -1.99
N SER A 241 -22.33 -21.22 -2.98
CA SER A 241 -21.47 -22.26 -3.56
C SER A 241 -20.02 -22.33 -3.05
N ASN A 242 -19.57 -21.41 -2.17
CA ASN A 242 -18.17 -21.42 -1.69
C ASN A 242 -18.00 -21.48 -0.16
N ASN A 243 -19.09 -21.69 0.59
CA ASN A 243 -19.07 -21.59 2.06
C ASN A 243 -18.62 -22.86 2.79
N ASN A 244 -18.38 -23.98 2.08
CA ASN A 244 -18.01 -25.23 2.75
C ASN A 244 -16.52 -25.33 3.14
N ASP A 245 -15.64 -24.51 2.56
CA ASP A 245 -14.20 -24.53 2.93
C ASP A 245 -13.82 -23.42 3.93
N VAL A 246 -14.70 -22.44 4.18
CA VAL A 246 -14.41 -21.29 5.06
C VAL A 246 -14.91 -21.50 6.49
N ILE A 247 -15.94 -22.35 6.70
CA ILE A 247 -16.51 -22.60 8.03
C ILE A 247 -15.61 -23.49 8.91
N LEU A 248 -14.67 -24.24 8.33
CA LEU A 248 -13.74 -25.07 9.11
C LEU A 248 -12.56 -24.28 9.70
N ALA A 249 -12.28 -23.06 9.25
CA ALA A 249 -11.17 -22.25 9.78
C ALA A 249 -11.58 -21.25 10.87
N ALA A 250 -12.88 -21.03 11.08
CA ALA A 250 -13.40 -20.07 12.07
C ALA A 250 -13.84 -20.71 13.40
N ASN A 251 -13.72 -22.04 13.54
CA ASN A 251 -14.25 -22.80 14.68
C ASN A 251 -13.18 -23.49 15.55
N GLU A 252 -11.89 -23.21 15.36
CA GLU A 252 -10.84 -23.72 16.25
C GLU A 252 -9.87 -22.59 16.63
N GLU A 253 -10.28 -21.73 17.58
CA GLU A 253 -9.28 -21.08 18.45
C GLU A 253 -9.00 -22.04 19.63
N PRO A 254 -7.72 -22.28 20.00
CA PRO A 254 -7.39 -23.08 21.15
C PRO A 254 -7.74 -22.32 22.43
N GLU A 255 -8.60 -22.92 23.25
CA GLU A 255 -8.76 -22.50 24.64
C GLU A 255 -7.41 -22.61 25.37
N GLY A 256 -6.95 -21.49 25.93
CA GLY A 256 -5.93 -21.45 26.98
C GLY A 256 -4.51 -21.11 26.52
N ILE A 257 -4.02 -19.96 26.99
CA ILE A 257 -3.01 -19.85 28.08
C ILE A 257 -2.61 -18.36 28.15
N PHE A 258 -3.12 -17.67 29.16
CA PHE A 258 -2.48 -16.48 29.73
C PHE A 258 -2.48 -16.68 31.24
N GLU A 259 -1.33 -17.12 31.77
CA GLU A 259 -0.74 -16.59 33.00
C GLU A 259 0.62 -15.98 32.62
#